data_AF-A0A7S1YUN4-F1
#
_entry.id   AF-A0A7S1YUN4-F1
#
_cell.length_a   1.000
_cell.length_b   1.000
_cell.length_c   1.000
_cell.angle_alpha   90.00
_cell.angle_beta   90.00
_cell.angle_gamma   90.00
#
_symmetry.space_group_name_H-M   'P 1'
#
loop_
_entity.id
_entity.type
_entity.pdbx_description
1 polymer ?
#
loop_
_entity_poly.entity_id
_entity_poly.type
_entity_poly.pdbx_seq_one_letter_code
_entity_poly.pdbx_strand_id
1 'polypeptide(L)'
;DEVEDDDDEDDDGVRPNVVSFTAACNAHARSTDPKAARRAQSLLDRMIDLWRSGDYPDARPNAYTFNAVVTAWARCRERGSANRAVRLLGVMSDCYEVAGRPDDLRPDARAYNMVINAVARSREPGCADRARELLGR
;
A
#
# COMPACT_ATOMS: atom_id res chain seq x y z
N ASP A 1 37.01 35.38 21.52
CA ASP A 1 36.48 36.21 20.44
C ASP A 1 37.04 35.64 19.14
N GLU A 2 36.29 35.02 18.24
CA GLU A 2 34.89 35.22 17.85
C GLU A 2 34.35 33.93 17.18
N VAL A 3 33.07 33.63 17.49
CA VAL A 3 32.00 32.85 16.80
C VAL A 3 32.41 31.81 15.72
N GLU A 4 32.13 30.52 15.92
CA GLU A 4 30.85 29.84 15.56
C GLU A 4 30.38 30.16 14.13
N ASP A 5 30.81 29.33 13.17
CA ASP A 5 30.05 29.07 11.94
C ASP A 5 29.55 27.61 12.04
N ASP A 6 28.34 27.48 12.57
CA ASP A 6 27.46 26.33 12.33
C ASP A 6 27.18 26.28 10.82
N ASP A 7 28.00 25.55 10.07
CA ASP A 7 27.55 24.97 8.81
C ASP A 7 26.60 23.82 9.18
N ASP A 8 25.34 24.17 9.47
CA ASP A 8 24.18 23.31 9.22
C ASP A 8 24.29 22.88 7.74
N GLU A 9 25.07 21.82 7.50
CA GLU A 9 25.00 21.06 6.25
C GLU A 9 23.53 20.68 6.14
N ASP A 10 22.84 21.39 5.24
CA ASP A 10 21.53 21.03 4.75
C ASP A 10 21.51 19.51 4.62
N ASP A 11 20.80 18.86 5.56
CA ASP A 11 20.25 17.53 5.39
C ASP A 11 19.35 17.69 4.18
N ASP A 12 19.94 17.59 2.98
CA ASP A 12 19.30 17.63 1.67
C ASP A 12 18.50 16.33 1.62
N GLY A 13 17.40 16.39 2.39
CA GLY A 13 16.70 15.27 2.96
C GLY A 13 16.22 14.46 1.80
N VAL A 14 16.82 13.28 1.65
CA VAL A 14 16.61 12.37 0.53
C VAL A 14 15.13 12.36 0.17
N ARG A 15 14.76 13.03 -0.93
CA ARG A 15 13.36 13.24 -1.29
C ARG A 15 12.71 11.86 -1.41
N PRO A 16 11.70 11.54 -0.59
CA PRO A 16 11.14 10.21 -0.60
C PRO A 16 10.43 9.97 -1.93
N ASN A 17 10.86 8.93 -2.64
CA ASN A 17 10.32 8.53 -3.93
C ASN A 17 9.56 7.20 -3.82
N VAL A 18 9.00 6.73 -4.94
CA VAL A 18 8.28 5.45 -5.03
C VAL A 18 9.09 4.28 -4.47
N VAL A 19 10.41 4.26 -4.65
CA VAL A 19 11.27 3.17 -4.16
C VAL A 19 11.30 3.17 -2.63
N SER A 20 11.54 4.33 -2.01
CA SER A 20 11.60 4.46 -0.55
C SER A 20 10.26 4.12 0.11
N PHE A 21 9.14 4.61 -0.43
CA PHE A 21 7.80 4.26 0.08
C PHE A 21 7.48 2.78 -0.09
N THR A 22 7.76 2.21 -1.27
CA THR A 22 7.50 0.80 -1.56
C THR A 22 8.31 -0.11 -0.65
N ALA A 23 9.59 0.23 -0.39
CA ALA A 23 10.44 -0.52 0.52
C ALA A 23 9.87 -0.53 1.95
N ALA A 24 9.44 0.64 2.46
CA ALA A 24 8.84 0.76 3.78
C ALA A 24 7.51 -0.01 3.88
N CYS A 25 6.64 0.08 2.88
CA CYS A 25 5.40 -0.70 2.80
C CYS A 25 5.69 -2.21 2.79
N ASN A 26 6.68 -2.66 2.03
CA ASN A 26 7.08 -4.08 1.99
C ASN A 26 7.64 -4.56 3.32
N ALA A 27 8.42 -3.75 4.02
CA ALA A 27 8.93 -4.07 5.35
C ALA A 27 7.77 -4.29 6.34
N HIS A 28 6.77 -3.40 6.32
CA HIS A 28 5.55 -3.57 7.11
C HIS A 28 4.72 -4.79 6.69
N ALA A 29 4.60 -5.09 5.39
CA ALA A 29 3.88 -6.26 4.91
C ALA A 29 4.49 -7.60 5.39
N ARG A 30 5.79 -7.61 5.67
CA ARG A 30 6.52 -8.77 6.21
C ARG A 30 6.57 -8.80 7.74
N SER A 31 6.20 -7.71 8.40
CA SER A 31 6.21 -7.61 9.85
C SER A 31 5.11 -8.47 10.49
N THR A 32 5.37 -8.94 11.71
CA THR A 32 4.39 -9.61 12.57
C THR A 32 3.65 -8.62 13.49
N ASP A 33 4.02 -7.34 13.46
CA ASP A 33 3.38 -6.29 14.25
C ASP A 33 1.92 -6.10 13.80
N PRO A 34 0.92 -6.23 14.72
CA PRO A 34 -0.48 -5.97 14.42
C PRO A 34 -0.76 -4.58 13.83
N LYS A 35 0.09 -3.59 14.13
CA LYS A 35 -0.02 -2.21 13.63
C LYS A 35 0.63 -2.03 12.25
N ALA A 36 1.34 -3.03 11.73
CA ALA A 36 2.08 -2.91 10.48
C ALA A 36 1.15 -2.60 9.30
N ALA A 37 -0.03 -3.21 9.23
CA ALA A 37 -1.00 -2.93 8.17
C ALA A 37 -1.48 -1.47 8.19
N ARG A 38 -1.71 -0.91 9.38
CA ARG A 38 -2.09 0.51 9.51
C ARG A 38 -0.95 1.43 9.11
N ARG A 39 0.29 1.12 9.51
CA ARG A 39 1.48 1.89 9.12
C ARG A 39 1.69 1.86 7.61
N ALA A 40 1.57 0.70 6.98
CA ALA A 40 1.62 0.56 5.53
C ALA A 40 0.53 1.39 4.83
N GLN A 41 -0.70 1.38 5.36
CA GLN A 41 -1.79 2.21 4.84
C GLN A 41 -1.45 3.70 4.95
N SER A 42 -1.00 4.17 6.12
CA SER A 42 -0.64 5.58 6.31
C SER A 42 0.50 6.04 5.41
N LEU A 43 1.45 5.15 5.09
CA LEU A 43 2.51 5.44 4.11
C LEU A 43 1.95 5.57 2.70
N LEU A 44 1.02 4.69 2.29
CA LEU A 44 0.34 4.80 1.00
C LEU A 44 -0.49 6.07 0.90
N ASP A 45 -1.24 6.41 1.95
CA ASP A 45 -2.07 7.63 1.99
C ASP A 45 -1.17 8.87 1.84
N ARG A 46 -0.06 8.93 2.60
CA ARG A 46 0.93 10.01 2.49
C ARG A 46 1.55 10.07 1.09
N MET A 47 1.85 8.94 0.49
CA MET A 47 2.40 8.85 -0.86
C MET A 47 1.41 9.40 -1.91
N ILE A 48 0.12 9.09 -1.77
CA ILE A 48 -0.95 9.64 -2.61
C ILE A 48 -1.07 11.15 -2.44
N ASP A 49 -1.02 11.65 -1.20
CA ASP A 49 -1.14 13.08 -0.91
C ASP A 49 0.03 13.88 -1.49
N LEU A 50 1.26 13.39 -1.34
CA LEU A 50 2.47 14.00 -1.92
C LEU A 50 2.45 14.02 -3.45
N TRP A 51 1.96 12.94 -4.07
CA TRP A 51 1.78 12.91 -5.52
C TRP A 51 0.71 13.91 -5.98
N ARG A 52 -0.40 14.03 -5.23
CA ARG A 52 -1.50 14.96 -5.53
C ARG A 52 -1.16 16.43 -5.30
N SER A 53 -0.23 16.74 -4.40
CA SER A 53 0.22 18.13 -4.21
C SER A 53 0.98 18.65 -5.43
N GLY A 54 1.54 17.76 -6.25
CA GLY A 54 2.35 18.10 -7.42
C GLY A 54 3.82 18.35 -7.10
N ASP A 55 4.19 18.43 -5.82
CA ASP A 55 5.56 18.70 -5.37
C ASP A 55 6.46 17.47 -5.48
N TYR A 56 5.86 16.26 -5.51
CA TYR A 56 6.57 14.98 -5.52
C TYR A 56 6.04 14.06 -6.64
N PRO A 57 6.32 14.35 -7.93
CA PRO A 57 5.88 13.51 -9.04
C PRO A 57 6.44 12.08 -8.94
N ASP A 58 7.64 11.92 -8.39
CA ASP A 58 8.30 10.61 -8.20
C ASP A 58 7.71 9.77 -7.06
N ALA A 59 6.79 10.35 -6.27
CA ALA A 59 6.04 9.64 -5.23
C ALA A 59 4.73 9.03 -5.77
N ARG A 60 4.53 8.94 -7.09
CA ARG A 60 3.33 8.30 -7.67
C ARG A 60 3.22 6.82 -7.25
N PRO A 61 2.13 6.40 -6.60
CA PRO A 61 1.92 4.99 -6.24
C PRO A 61 1.83 4.10 -7.48
N ASN A 62 2.41 2.92 -7.40
CA ASN A 62 2.34 1.89 -8.44
C ASN A 62 1.81 0.57 -7.88
N ALA A 63 1.70 -0.44 -8.73
CA ALA A 63 1.21 -1.76 -8.38
C ALA A 63 2.01 -2.40 -7.24
N TYR A 64 3.32 -2.18 -7.16
CA TYR A 64 4.13 -2.70 -6.07
C TYR A 64 3.76 -2.09 -4.72
N THR A 65 3.53 -0.77 -4.66
CA THR A 65 3.10 -0.10 -3.43
C THR A 65 1.74 -0.62 -2.98
N PHE A 66 0.76 -0.68 -3.89
CA PHE A 66 -0.57 -1.20 -3.58
C PHE A 66 -0.50 -2.66 -3.11
N ASN A 67 0.23 -3.51 -3.82
CA ASN A 67 0.39 -4.92 -3.48
C ASN A 67 1.02 -5.14 -2.11
N ALA A 68 2.00 -4.31 -1.73
CA ALA A 68 2.60 -4.35 -0.41
C ALA A 68 1.56 -4.08 0.70
N VAL A 69 0.73 -3.05 0.52
CA VAL A 69 -0.28 -2.65 1.51
C VAL A 69 -1.45 -3.64 1.55
N VAL A 70 -1.90 -4.15 0.40
CA VAL A 70 -2.87 -5.24 0.30
C VAL A 70 -2.35 -6.48 1.04
N THR A 71 -1.09 -6.83 0.84
CA THR A 71 -0.45 -7.97 1.54
C THR A 71 -0.40 -7.73 3.05
N ALA A 72 -0.07 -6.51 3.49
CA ALA A 72 -0.04 -6.17 4.91
C ALA A 72 -1.42 -6.34 5.56
N TRP A 73 -2.49 -5.85 4.92
CA TRP A 73 -3.87 -6.06 5.39
C TRP A 73 -4.29 -7.53 5.33
N ALA A 74 -3.95 -8.25 4.27
CA ALA A 74 -4.30 -9.66 4.10
C ALA A 74 -3.68 -10.57 5.17
N ARG A 75 -2.49 -10.21 5.67
CA ARG A 75 -1.78 -10.94 6.74
C ARG A 75 -2.18 -10.48 8.14
N CYS A 76 -2.80 -9.32 8.26
CA CYS A 76 -3.23 -8.78 9.54
C CYS A 76 -4.37 -9.63 10.13
N ARG A 77 -4.26 -9.95 11.43
CA ARG A 77 -5.24 -10.75 12.17
C ARG A 77 -6.35 -9.92 12.82
N GLU A 78 -6.31 -8.59 12.65
CA GLU A 78 -7.34 -7.70 13.18
C GLU A 78 -8.67 -7.91 12.43
N ARG A 79 -9.79 -7.82 13.16
CA ARG A 79 -11.14 -7.95 12.59
C ARG A 79 -11.35 -6.88 11.51
N GLY A 80 -11.92 -7.27 10.37
CA GLY A 80 -12.11 -6.37 9.22
C GLY A 80 -10.86 -6.09 8.37
N SER A 81 -9.69 -6.67 8.69
CA SER A 81 -8.48 -6.52 7.86
C SER A 81 -8.67 -7.09 6.45
N ALA A 82 -9.37 -8.23 6.32
CA ALA A 82 -9.73 -8.80 5.03
C ALA A 82 -10.60 -7.83 4.21
N ASN A 83 -11.57 -7.16 4.83
CA ASN A 83 -12.43 -6.17 4.15
C ASN A 83 -11.62 -4.95 3.68
N ARG A 84 -10.63 -4.52 4.46
CA ARG A 84 -9.71 -3.45 4.05
C ARG A 84 -8.85 -3.88 2.87
N ALA A 85 -8.35 -5.12 2.87
CA ALA A 85 -7.59 -5.67 1.75
C ALA A 85 -8.43 -5.73 0.46
N VAL A 86 -9.68 -6.20 0.54
CA VAL A 86 -10.64 -6.22 -0.58
C VAL A 86 -10.88 -4.81 -1.11
N ARG A 87 -11.17 -3.86 -0.22
CA ARG A 87 -11.43 -2.47 -0.61
C ARG A 87 -10.22 -1.85 -1.31
N LEU A 88 -9.01 -2.10 -0.81
CA LEU A 88 -7.80 -1.55 -1.39
C LEU A 88 -7.50 -2.13 -2.78
N LEU A 89 -7.75 -3.44 -2.98
CA LEU A 89 -7.66 -4.06 -4.30
C LEU A 89 -8.68 -3.47 -5.29
N GLY A 90 -9.89 -3.14 -4.81
CA GLY A 90 -10.89 -2.42 -5.58
C GLY A 90 -10.41 -1.03 -6.01
N VAL A 91 -9.88 -0.24 -5.06
CA VAL A 91 -9.30 1.08 -5.35
C VAL A 91 -8.19 0.99 -6.39
N MET A 92 -7.29 0.00 -6.27
CA MET A 92 -6.23 -0.22 -7.25
C MET A 92 -6.79 -0.51 -8.66
N SER A 93 -7.85 -1.33 -8.75
CA SER A 93 -8.52 -1.66 -10.01
C SER A 93 -9.20 -0.44 -10.62
N ASP A 94 -9.89 0.37 -9.81
CA ASP A 94 -10.53 1.60 -10.25
C ASP A 94 -9.48 2.61 -10.75
N CYS A 95 -8.38 2.77 -10.01
CA CYS A 95 -7.28 3.64 -10.43
C CYS A 95 -6.62 3.15 -11.73
N TYR A 96 -6.48 1.84 -11.92
CA TYR A 96 -5.97 1.26 -13.17
C TYR A 96 -6.87 1.60 -14.36
N GLU A 97 -8.19 1.44 -14.24
CA GLU A 97 -9.14 1.78 -15.31
C GLU A 97 -9.16 3.29 -15.60
N VAL A 98 -9.26 4.13 -14.55
CA VAL A 98 -9.31 5.60 -14.69
C VAL A 98 -8.02 6.17 -15.29
N ALA A 99 -6.86 5.59 -14.97
CA ALA A 99 -5.58 6.00 -15.51
C ALA A 99 -5.31 5.51 -16.95
N GLY A 100 -6.28 4.84 -17.59
CA GLY A 100 -6.13 4.34 -18.96
C GLY A 100 -5.31 3.04 -19.05
N ARG A 101 -5.39 2.19 -18.01
CA ARG A 101 -4.76 0.86 -17.95
C ARG A 101 -3.23 0.85 -18.08
N PRO A 102 -2.49 1.67 -17.31
CA PRO A 102 -1.05 1.66 -17.38
C PRO A 102 -0.49 0.38 -16.74
N ASP A 103 0.54 -0.20 -17.37
CA ASP A 103 1.17 -1.45 -16.93
C ASP A 103 1.68 -1.38 -15.48
N ASP A 104 2.10 -0.20 -15.04
CA ASP A 104 2.65 0.04 -13.70
C ASP A 104 1.60 0.06 -12.58
N LEU A 105 0.31 0.07 -12.90
CA LEU A 105 -0.79 0.07 -11.92
C LEU A 105 -1.67 -1.18 -12.04
N ARG A 106 -1.33 -2.11 -12.94
CA ARG A 106 -2.11 -3.31 -13.21
C ARG A 106 -2.22 -4.20 -11.96
N PRO A 107 -3.45 -4.52 -11.49
CA PRO A 107 -3.63 -5.52 -10.45
C PRO A 107 -3.08 -6.87 -10.90
N ASP A 108 -2.28 -7.52 -10.05
CA ASP A 108 -1.68 -8.81 -10.36
C ASP A 108 -2.37 -9.97 -9.65
N ALA A 109 -2.18 -11.19 -10.16
CA ALA A 109 -2.74 -12.40 -9.56
C ALA A 109 -2.31 -12.59 -8.11
N ARG A 110 -1.16 -12.05 -7.70
CA ARG A 110 -0.66 -12.15 -6.33
C ARG A 110 -1.56 -11.37 -5.37
N ALA A 111 -1.97 -10.15 -5.71
CA ALA A 111 -2.86 -9.33 -4.90
C ALA A 111 -4.21 -10.02 -4.67
N TYR A 112 -4.82 -10.54 -5.74
CA TYR A 112 -6.07 -11.30 -5.65
C TYR A 112 -5.92 -12.54 -4.76
N ASN A 113 -4.88 -13.35 -4.97
CA ASN A 113 -4.63 -14.54 -4.16
C ASN A 113 -4.47 -14.22 -2.66
N MET A 114 -3.79 -13.11 -2.33
CA MET A 114 -3.65 -12.68 -0.93
C MET A 114 -4.98 -12.29 -0.32
N VAL A 115 -5.81 -11.53 -1.04
CA VAL A 115 -7.13 -11.10 -0.57
C VAL A 115 -8.06 -12.30 -0.39
N ILE A 116 -8.12 -13.22 -1.36
CA ILE A 116 -8.95 -14.43 -1.29
C ILE A 116 -8.58 -15.26 -0.05
N ASN A 117 -7.28 -15.46 0.18
CA ASN A 117 -6.81 -16.19 1.36
C ASN A 117 -7.17 -15.46 2.66
N ALA A 118 -7.02 -14.13 2.70
CA ALA A 118 -7.41 -13.33 3.86
C ALA A 118 -8.91 -13.43 4.18
N VAL A 119 -9.77 -13.35 3.16
CA VAL A 119 -11.22 -13.51 3.29
C VAL A 119 -11.57 -14.93 3.77
N ALA A 120 -10.96 -15.96 3.19
CA ALA A 120 -11.19 -17.35 3.64
C ALA A 120 -10.80 -17.56 5.11
N ARG A 121 -9.78 -16.85 5.61
CA ARG A 121 -9.31 -16.93 7.01
C ARG A 121 -10.08 -16.06 7.99
N SER A 122 -10.80 -15.02 7.53
CA SER A 122 -11.47 -14.06 8.41
C SER A 122 -12.63 -14.68 9.19
N ARG A 123 -13.15 -15.84 8.74
CA ARG A 123 -14.32 -16.54 9.30
C ARG A 123 -15.56 -15.64 9.41
N GLU A 124 -15.63 -14.60 8.58
CA GLU A 124 -16.81 -13.74 8.50
C GLU A 124 -17.96 -14.48 7.77
N PRO A 125 -19.23 -14.23 8.14
CA PRO A 125 -20.37 -14.79 7.42
C PRO A 125 -20.31 -14.42 5.93
N GLY A 126 -20.53 -15.40 5.05
CA GLY A 126 -20.47 -15.18 3.59
C GLY A 126 -19.05 -15.03 3.01
N CYS A 127 -18.00 -15.33 3.78
CA CYS A 127 -16.61 -15.25 3.29
C CYS A 127 -16.35 -16.18 2.10
N ALA A 128 -16.99 -17.35 2.06
CA ALA A 128 -16.84 -18.30 0.95
C ALA A 128 -17.40 -17.75 -0.37
N ASP A 129 -18.57 -17.09 -0.31
CA ASP A 129 -19.20 -16.53 -1.51
C ASP A 129 -18.45 -15.31 -2.02
N ARG A 130 -17.98 -14.44 -1.11
CA ARG A 130 -17.10 -13.31 -1.47
C ARG A 130 -15.76 -13.75 -2.03
N ALA A 131 -15.17 -14.82 -1.50
CA ALA A 131 -13.96 -15.40 -2.06
C ALA A 131 -14.18 -15.96 -3.48
N ARG A 132 -15.34 -16.57 -3.75
CA ARG A 132 -15.71 -17.03 -5.10
C ARG A 132 -15.93 -15.88 -6.07
N GLU A 133 -16.58 -14.80 -5.64
CA GLU A 133 -16.78 -13.61 -6.47
C GLU A 133 -15.45 -13.02 -6.93
N LEU A 134 -14.46 -12.95 -6.02
CA LEU A 134 -13.11 -12.45 -6.34
C LEU A 134 -12.32 -13.37 -7.28
N LEU A 135 -12.64 -14.67 -7.35
CA LEU A 135 -12.02 -15.61 -8.29
C LEU A 135 -12.61 -15.53 -9.71
N GLY A 136 -13.82 -14.98 -9.86
CA GLY A 136 -14.52 -14.86 -11.14
C GLY A 136 -14.22 -13.56 -11.91
N ARG A 137 -13.35 -12.71 -11.39
CA ARG A 137 -12.92 -11.43 -11.99
C ARG A 137 -11.52 -11.57 -12.56
#